data_AF-A0A7C7J8L4-F1
#
_entry.id   AF-A0A7C7J8L4-F1
#
_cell.length_a   1.000
_cell.length_b   1.000
_cell.length_c   1.000
_cell.angle_alpha   90.00
_cell.angle_beta   90.00
_cell.angle_gamma   90.00
#
_symmetry.space_group_name_H-M   'P 1'
#
loop_
_entity.id
_entity.type
_entity.pdbx_description
1 polymer ?
#
loop_
_entity_poly.entity_id
_entity_poly.type
_entity_poly.pdbx_seq_one_letter_code
_entity_poly.pdbx_strand_id
1 'polypeptide(L)'
;MRIVTWNVNGIRAAIRKGLDEFVERIAPDILLLQEVRAFEEQLPKGWKPGMDETVWNPAEKKGYSGTATWANREFVEIGRGM
;
A
#
# COMPACT_ATOMS: atom_id res chain seq x y z
N MET A 1 8.10 14.56 9.29
CA MET A 1 7.43 13.26 9.28
C MET A 1 6.00 13.46 8.77
N ARG A 2 5.65 12.82 7.65
CA ARG A 2 4.36 12.89 6.97
C ARG A 2 3.78 11.48 6.85
N ILE A 3 2.60 11.28 7.44
CA ILE A 3 1.85 10.03 7.35
C ILE A 3 0.67 10.28 6.43
N VAL A 4 0.54 9.47 5.39
CA VAL A 4 -0.59 9.52 4.46
C VAL A 4 -1.40 8.26 4.64
N THR A 5 -2.71 8.42 4.83
CA THR A 5 -3.66 7.31 4.85
C THR A 5 -4.67 7.49 3.74
N TRP A 6 -4.92 6.42 2.97
CA TRP A 6 -5.85 6.48 1.85
C TRP A 6 -6.57 5.14 1.62
N ASN A 7 -7.89 5.20 1.67
CA ASN A 7 -8.74 4.14 1.14
C ASN A 7 -8.76 4.22 -0.40
N VAL A 8 -8.08 3.28 -1.05
CA VAL A 8 -7.87 3.30 -2.51
C VAL A 8 -8.98 2.61 -3.31
N ASN A 9 -9.91 1.91 -2.64
CA ASN A 9 -10.99 1.15 -3.27
C ASN A 9 -10.49 0.27 -4.44
N GLY A 10 -9.36 -0.40 -4.24
CA GLY A 10 -8.65 -1.21 -5.22
C GLY A 10 -7.34 -0.58 -5.70
N ILE A 11 -6.21 -1.11 -5.22
CA ILE A 11 -4.86 -0.57 -5.52
C ILE A 11 -4.54 -0.58 -7.02
N ARG A 12 -4.93 -1.62 -7.76
CA ARG A 12 -4.73 -1.68 -9.22
C ARG A 12 -5.47 -0.56 -9.96
N ALA A 13 -6.64 -0.17 -9.47
CA ALA A 13 -7.38 0.95 -10.03
C ALA A 13 -6.71 2.29 -9.68
N ALA A 14 -6.19 2.42 -8.46
CA ALA A 14 -5.43 3.59 -8.04
C ALA A 14 -4.12 3.75 -8.83
N ILE A 15 -3.35 2.68 -9.05
CA ILE A 15 -2.13 2.69 -9.89
C ILE A 15 -2.46 3.24 -11.29
N ARG A 16 -3.50 2.70 -11.95
CA ARG A 16 -3.95 3.19 -13.27
C ARG A 16 -4.41 4.66 -13.28
N LYS A 17 -4.74 5.23 -12.12
CA LYS A 17 -5.23 6.60 -11.96
C LYS A 17 -4.16 7.56 -11.43
N GLY A 18 -2.90 7.15 -11.37
CA GLY A 18 -1.79 8.02 -10.94
C GLY A 18 -1.48 7.94 -9.45
N LEU A 19 -1.63 6.77 -8.81
CA LEU A 19 -1.16 6.57 -7.44
C LEU A 19 0.34 6.88 -7.31
N ASP A 20 1.15 6.45 -8.26
CA ASP A 20 2.61 6.63 -8.23
C ASP A 20 2.97 8.12 -8.25
N GLU A 21 2.36 8.88 -9.16
CA GLU A 21 2.51 10.34 -9.28
C GLU A 21 2.02 11.08 -8.02
N PHE A 22 0.94 10.58 -7.39
CA PHE A 22 0.45 11.12 -6.14
C PHE A 22 1.46 10.92 -5.00
N VAL A 23 2.02 9.71 -4.89
CA VAL A 23 2.99 9.38 -3.84
C VAL A 23 4.28 10.17 -4.04
N GLU A 24 4.79 10.27 -5.27
CA GLU A 24 5.98 11.06 -5.60
C GLU A 24 5.79 12.53 -5.20
N ARG A 25 4.65 13.15 -5.56
CA ARG A 25 4.36 14.55 -5.24
C ARG A 25 4.19 14.79 -3.74
N ILE A 26 3.53 13.88 -3.05
CA ILE A 26 3.24 14.02 -1.62
C ILE A 26 4.43 13.59 -0.76
N ALA A 27 5.36 12.77 -1.27
CA ALA A 27 6.55 12.31 -0.55
C ALA A 27 6.25 11.91 0.91
N PRO A 28 5.39 10.89 1.15
CA PRO A 28 5.09 10.42 2.49
C PRO A 28 6.30 9.75 3.13
N ASP A 29 6.48 9.89 4.45
CA ASP A 29 7.40 9.05 5.23
C ASP A 29 6.77 7.67 5.49
N ILE A 30 5.43 7.63 5.66
CA ILE A 30 4.63 6.42 5.84
C ILE A 30 3.37 6.54 4.97
N LEU A 31 3.07 5.50 4.19
CA LEU A 31 1.86 5.37 3.37
C LEU A 31 1.02 4.19 3.86
N LEU A 32 -0.22 4.46 4.26
CA LEU A 32 -1.17 3.48 4.76
C LEU A 32 -2.33 3.36 3.77
N LEU A 33 -2.46 2.22 3.10
CA LEU A 33 -3.53 1.97 2.15
C LEU A 33 -4.59 1.03 2.72
N GLN A 34 -5.86 1.38 2.54
CA GLN A 34 -7.01 0.52 2.87
C GLN A 34 -7.80 0.15 1.61
N GLU A 35 -8.57 -0.94 1.69
CA GLU A 35 -9.34 -1.48 0.57
C GLU A 35 -8.43 -1.77 -0.64
N VAL A 36 -7.28 -2.40 -0.38
CA VAL A 36 -6.29 -2.75 -1.41
C VAL A 36 -6.89 -3.70 -2.46
N ARG A 37 -7.71 -4.66 -2.02
CA ARG A 37 -8.46 -5.63 -2.85
C ARG A 37 -7.59 -6.38 -3.86
N ALA A 38 -6.38 -6.70 -3.45
CA ALA A 38 -5.38 -7.39 -4.26
C ALA A 38 -4.39 -8.14 -3.37
N PHE A 39 -3.90 -9.26 -3.89
CA PHE A 39 -2.63 -9.84 -3.43
C PHE A 39 -1.46 -9.16 -4.15
N GLU A 40 -0.27 -9.22 -3.56
CA GLU A 40 0.94 -8.58 -4.08
C GLU A 40 1.30 -9.11 -5.48
N GLU A 41 1.11 -10.42 -5.73
CA GLU A 41 1.42 -11.05 -7.01
C GLU A 41 0.48 -10.61 -8.15
N GLN A 42 -0.61 -9.90 -7.82
CA GLN A 42 -1.55 -9.35 -8.79
C GLN A 42 -1.16 -7.92 -9.25
N LEU A 43 -0.08 -7.36 -8.71
CA LEU A 43 0.43 -6.05 -9.09
C LEU A 43 1.43 -6.19 -10.25
N PRO A 44 1.76 -5.09 -10.95
CA PRO A 44 2.83 -5.13 -11.94
C PRO A 44 4.13 -5.66 -11.30
N LYS A 45 4.88 -6.48 -12.04
CA LYS A 45 6.07 -7.16 -11.50
C LYS A 45 7.08 -6.14 -10.96
N GLY A 46 7.42 -6.27 -9.67
CA GLY A 46 8.37 -5.39 -9.00
C GLY A 46 7.82 -3.99 -8.68
N TRP A 47 6.51 -3.78 -8.77
CA TRP A 47 5.90 -2.50 -8.44
C TRP A 47 6.00 -2.20 -6.94
N LYS A 48 6.37 -0.97 -6.63
CA LYS A 48 6.35 -0.35 -5.30
C LYS A 48 6.13 1.16 -5.47
N PRO A 49 5.52 1.86 -4.49
CA PRO A 49 5.23 3.28 -4.60
C PRO A 49 6.47 4.16 -4.31
N GLY A 50 7.66 3.75 -4.75
CA GLY A 50 8.92 4.44 -4.46
C GLY A 50 9.43 4.27 -3.01
N MET A 51 8.84 3.34 -2.25
CA MET A 51 9.14 3.06 -0.86
C MET A 51 9.54 1.58 -0.72
N ASP A 52 10.58 1.29 0.05
CA ASP A 52 11.22 -0.04 0.11
C ASP A 52 10.61 -0.95 1.17
N GLU A 53 10.28 -0.38 2.33
CA GLU A 53 9.76 -1.16 3.46
C GLU A 53 8.26 -1.32 3.31
N THR A 54 7.76 -2.55 3.37
CA THR A 54 6.33 -2.84 3.20
C THR A 54 5.85 -3.92 4.15
N VAL A 55 4.60 -3.79 4.59
CA VAL A 55 3.82 -4.86 5.22
C VAL A 55 2.49 -4.97 4.52
N TRP A 56 2.21 -6.17 4.03
CA TRP A 56 0.94 -6.54 3.42
C TRP A 56 0.04 -7.26 4.43
N ASN A 57 -1.23 -6.89 4.46
CA ASN A 57 -2.27 -7.60 5.18
C ASN A 57 -3.49 -7.77 4.27
N PRO A 58 -3.42 -8.68 3.28
CA PRO A 58 -4.52 -8.93 2.34
C PRO A 58 -5.67 -9.66 3.04
N ALA A 59 -6.89 -9.54 2.51
CA ALA A 59 -7.99 -10.39 2.96
C ALA A 59 -7.86 -11.81 2.38
N GLU A 60 -8.44 -12.80 3.06
CA GLU A 60 -8.50 -14.18 2.57
C GLU A 60 -9.27 -14.29 1.25
N LYS A 61 -10.39 -13.56 1.14
CA LYS A 61 -11.22 -13.54 -0.06
C LYS A 61 -10.60 -12.62 -1.12
N LYS A 62 -10.30 -13.19 -2.29
CA LYS A 62 -9.79 -12.44 -3.45
C LYS A 62 -10.69 -11.25 -3.80
N GLY A 63 -10.08 -10.09 -3.99
CA GLY A 63 -10.78 -8.86 -4.37
C GLY A 63 -11.57 -8.20 -3.23
N TYR A 64 -11.42 -8.67 -2.01
CA TYR A 64 -12.07 -8.13 -0.82
C TYR A 64 -11.07 -7.41 0.09
N SER A 65 -11.46 -6.30 0.70
CA SER A 65 -10.74 -5.57 1.77
C SER A 65 -9.20 -5.51 1.57
N GLY A 66 -8.43 -5.72 2.64
CA GLY A 66 -6.97 -5.72 2.64
C GLY A 66 -6.37 -4.34 2.93
N THR A 67 -5.23 -4.35 3.61
CA THR A 67 -4.43 -3.18 3.93
C THR A 67 -2.97 -3.40 3.53
N ALA A 68 -2.25 -2.30 3.27
CA ALA A 68 -0.82 -2.35 3.02
C ALA A 68 -0.17 -1.07 3.59
N THR A 69 0.99 -1.24 4.18
CA THR A 69 1.78 -0.16 4.78
C THR A 69 3.12 -0.10 4.07
N TRP A 70 3.52 1.09 3.63
CA TRP A 70 4.89 1.36 3.19
C TRP A 70 5.56 2.42 4.06
N ALA A 71 6.88 2.34 4.19
CA ALA A 71 7.69 3.34 4.87
C ALA A 71 9.03 3.58 4.13
N ASN A 72 9.58 4.78 4.29
CA ASN A 72 10.92 5.14 3.79
C ASN A 72 12.05 4.74 4.75
N ARG A 73 11.71 4.11 5.88
CA ARG A 73 12.64 3.67 6.91
C ARG A 73 12.17 2.32 7.43
N GLU A 74 13.13 1.50 7.85
CA GLU A 74 12.86 0.22 8.51
C GLU A 74 11.89 0.42 9.68
N PHE A 75 10.94 -0.51 9.80
CA PHE A 75 9.99 -0.55 10.91
C PHE A 75 9.84 -1.96 11.44
N VAL A 76 9.46 -2.05 12.72
CA VAL A 76 9.22 -3.33 13.40
C VAL A 76 7.73 -3.62 13.37
N GLU A 77 7.35 -4.76 12.80
CA GLU A 77 5.97 -5.29 12.92
C GLU A 77 5.78 -5.83 14.34
N ILE A 78 4.93 -5.16 15.14
CA ILE A 78 4.57 -5.61 16.49
C ILE A 78 3.41 -6.62 16.45
N GLY A 79 2.53 -6.51 15.45
CA GLY A 79 1.39 -7.39 15.23
C GLY A 79 0.61 -7.01 13.97
N ARG A 80 -0.15 -7.96 13.44
CA ARG A 80 -0.96 -7.80 12.22
C ARG A 80 -2.22 -8.67 12.31
N GLY A 81 -3.36 -8.09 11.96
CA GLY A 81 -4.66 -8.75 12.13
C GLY A 81 -5.24 -8.57 13.53
N MET A 82 -6.30 -9.34 13.81
CA MET A 82 -6.82 -9.55 15.18
C MET A 82 -6.20 -10.82 15.76
#